data_AF-M6RY09-F1
#
_entry.id   AF-M6RY09-F1
#
_cell.length_a   1.000
_cell.length_b   1.000
_cell.length_c   1.000
_cell.angle_alpha   90.00
_cell.angle_beta   90.00
_cell.angle_gamma   90.00
#
_symmetry.space_group_name_H-M   'P 1'
#
loop_
_entity.id
_entity.type
_entity.pdbx_description
1 polymer ?
#
loop_
_entity_poly.entity_id
_entity_poly.type
_entity_poly.pdbx_seq_one_letter_code
_entity_poly.pdbx_strand_id
1 'polypeptide(L)'
;RKNVGSILNKHFLDKDYGANIKSIGVIPILIRTDLKEFYKERKLYQKKQNSADYRLYIDFESFEKANDDIATNLLVQNILAVVQDLGRKVSSFDATSLENEIKNLFPLYISHNVH
;
A
#
# COMPACT_ATOMS: atom_id res chain seq x y z
N ARG A 1 5.66 2.30 -16.87
CA ARG A 1 5.24 2.04 -15.46
C ARG A 1 4.58 0.68 -15.35
N LYS A 2 5.07 -0.21 -14.47
CA LYS A 2 4.41 -1.51 -14.19
C LYS A 2 3.06 -1.28 -13.50
N ASN A 3 2.05 -2.07 -13.86
CA ASN A 3 0.73 -1.97 -13.22
C ASN A 3 0.72 -2.72 -11.88
N VAL A 4 1.23 -2.08 -10.83
CA VAL A 4 1.32 -2.63 -9.47
C VAL A 4 -0.04 -3.15 -8.99
N GLY A 5 -1.10 -2.35 -9.16
CA GLY A 5 -2.45 -2.74 -8.75
C GLY A 5 -2.95 -4.02 -9.43
N SER A 6 -2.73 -4.16 -10.74
CA SER A 6 -3.12 -5.38 -11.47
C SER A 6 -2.32 -6.60 -11.03
N ILE A 7 -1.02 -6.46 -10.75
CA ILE A 7 -0.18 -7.56 -10.26
C ILE A 7 -0.70 -8.04 -8.90
N LEU A 8 -0.94 -7.09 -7.98
CA LEU A 8 -1.42 -7.36 -6.63
C LEU A 8 -2.80 -8.01 -6.63
N ASN A 9 -3.77 -7.42 -7.35
CA ASN A 9 -5.13 -7.94 -7.42
C ASN A 9 -5.16 -9.35 -8.02
N LYS A 10 -4.32 -9.63 -9.03
CA LYS A 10 -4.21 -10.97 -9.61
C LYS A 10 -3.56 -11.97 -8.64
N HIS A 11 -2.53 -11.56 -7.92
CA HIS A 11 -1.77 -12.46 -7.05
C HIS A 11 -2.51 -12.80 -5.74
N PHE A 12 -3.29 -11.85 -5.21
CA PHE A 12 -3.96 -11.97 -3.91
C PHE A 12 -5.46 -12.28 -3.99
N LEU A 13 -6.02 -12.51 -5.20
CA LEU A 13 -7.47 -12.69 -5.40
C LEU A 13 -8.09 -13.77 -4.50
N ASP A 14 -7.41 -14.91 -4.35
CA ASP A 14 -7.91 -16.08 -3.64
C ASP A 14 -7.11 -16.37 -2.35
N LYS A 15 -6.37 -15.37 -1.85
CA LYS A 15 -5.55 -15.52 -0.65
C LYS A 15 -6.25 -14.94 0.58
N ASP A 16 -6.10 -15.63 1.69
CA ASP A 16 -6.63 -15.23 2.99
C ASP A 16 -5.48 -14.89 3.94
N TYR A 17 -5.53 -13.69 4.50
CA TYR A 17 -4.58 -13.18 5.49
C TYR A 17 -5.24 -12.98 6.85
N GLY A 18 -6.28 -13.78 7.18
CA GLY A 18 -6.88 -13.86 8.49
C GLY A 18 -8.35 -13.43 8.55
N ALA A 19 -9.04 -13.91 9.60
CA ALA A 19 -10.49 -14.15 9.63
C ALA A 19 -11.44 -12.92 9.56
N ASN A 20 -10.98 -11.69 9.33
CA ASN A 20 -11.84 -10.49 9.43
C ASN A 20 -11.58 -9.40 8.38
N ILE A 21 -10.91 -9.71 7.26
CA ILE A 21 -10.67 -8.76 6.17
C ILE A 21 -11.01 -9.38 4.82
N LYS A 22 -12.13 -8.93 4.24
CA LYS A 22 -12.61 -9.32 2.90
C LYS A 22 -12.01 -8.48 1.78
N SER A 23 -11.62 -7.24 2.07
CA SER A 23 -11.05 -6.34 1.07
C SER A 23 -10.25 -5.21 1.70
N ILE A 24 -9.19 -4.79 0.99
CA ILE A 24 -8.35 -3.65 1.35
C ILE A 24 -8.32 -2.73 0.13
N GLY A 25 -9.05 -1.62 0.19
CA GLY A 25 -8.96 -0.55 -0.78
C GLY A 25 -7.75 0.33 -0.48
N VAL A 26 -6.79 0.37 -1.42
CA VAL A 26 -5.63 1.26 -1.35
C VAL A 26 -5.69 2.24 -2.51
N ILE A 27 -5.78 3.54 -2.20
CA ILE A 27 -5.83 4.62 -3.18
C ILE A 27 -4.66 5.57 -2.90
N PRO A 28 -3.52 5.41 -3.59
CA PRO A 28 -2.44 6.38 -3.49
C PRO A 28 -2.88 7.75 -4.01
N ILE A 29 -2.64 8.80 -3.25
CA ILE A 29 -2.93 10.18 -3.66
C ILE A 29 -1.60 10.86 -3.95
N LEU A 30 -1.34 11.17 -5.22
CA LEU A 30 -0.24 12.05 -5.61
C LEU A 30 -0.59 13.48 -5.19
N ILE A 31 0.16 14.04 -4.24
CA ILE A 31 -0.15 15.35 -3.68
C ILE A 31 1.11 16.21 -3.56
N ARG A 32 0.99 17.49 -3.93
CA ARG A 32 2.03 18.48 -3.71
C ARG A 32 2.06 18.87 -2.23
N THR A 33 3.23 19.18 -1.70
CA THR A 33 3.39 19.40 -0.25
C THR A 33 2.61 20.63 0.25
N ASP A 34 2.47 21.68 -0.56
CA ASP A 34 1.65 22.86 -0.29
C ASP A 34 0.15 22.56 -0.19
N LEU A 35 -0.31 21.42 -0.73
CA LEU A 35 -1.72 21.03 -0.68
C LEU A 35 -2.05 20.08 0.49
N LYS A 36 -1.05 19.56 1.20
CA LYS A 36 -1.24 18.53 2.25
C LYS A 36 -2.06 19.03 3.45
N GLU A 37 -2.15 20.33 3.69
CA GLU A 37 -2.97 20.89 4.77
C GLU A 37 -4.48 20.89 4.44
N PHE A 38 -4.83 20.94 3.15
CA PHE A 38 -6.22 21.03 2.69
C PHE A 38 -6.87 19.67 2.47
N TYR A 39 -6.06 18.65 2.18
CA TYR A 39 -6.51 17.28 2.03
C TYR A 39 -6.06 16.48 3.26
N LYS A 40 -6.82 15.47 3.67
CA LYS A 40 -6.40 14.56 4.75
C LYS A 40 -6.29 13.13 4.24
N GLU A 41 -5.28 12.41 4.71
CA GLU A 41 -5.21 10.96 4.53
C GLU A 41 -6.43 10.29 5.16
N ARG A 42 -6.86 9.18 4.56
CA ARG A 42 -7.91 8.31 5.12
C ARG A 42 -7.28 6.98 5.53
N LYS A 43 -7.52 6.56 6.78
CA LYS A 43 -7.07 5.28 7.34
C LYS A 43 -8.24 4.58 8.03
N LEU A 44 -9.21 4.11 7.24
CA LEU A 44 -10.48 3.59 7.75
C LEU A 44 -10.51 2.06 7.70
N TYR A 45 -10.74 1.43 8.85
CA TYR A 45 -11.16 0.03 8.92
C TYR A 45 -12.63 -0.05 9.34
N GLN A 46 -13.44 -0.76 8.56
CA GLN A 46 -14.86 -0.91 8.77
C GLN A 46 -15.19 -2.32 9.26
N LYS A 47 -15.13 -2.53 10.58
CA LYS A 47 -15.33 -3.83 11.23
C LYS A 47 -16.62 -4.55 10.80
N LYS A 48 -17.73 -3.84 10.59
CA LYS A 48 -19.00 -4.46 10.17
C LYS A 48 -18.96 -4.99 8.73
N GLN A 49 -18.14 -4.39 7.87
CA GLN A 49 -18.01 -4.81 6.46
C GLN A 49 -16.78 -5.69 6.23
N ASN A 50 -15.95 -5.90 7.25
CA ASN A 50 -14.64 -6.55 7.13
C ASN A 50 -13.82 -5.94 5.98
N SER A 51 -13.84 -4.62 5.84
CA SER A 51 -13.17 -3.93 4.73
C SER A 51 -12.37 -2.73 5.22
N ALA A 52 -11.34 -2.37 4.47
CA ALA A 52 -10.51 -1.22 4.73
C ALA A 52 -10.51 -0.25 3.53
N ASP A 53 -10.51 1.06 3.80
CA ASP A 53 -10.36 2.13 2.81
C ASP A 53 -9.21 3.04 3.29
N TYR A 54 -8.10 2.93 2.56
CA TYR A 54 -6.89 3.70 2.78
C TYR A 54 -6.62 4.61 1.61
N ARG A 55 -6.38 5.88 1.93
CA ARG A 55 -5.97 6.91 0.99
C ARG A 55 -4.78 7.64 1.56
N LEU A 56 -3.60 7.21 1.13
CA LEU A 56 -2.32 7.66 1.66
C LEU A 56 -1.56 8.47 0.62
N TYR A 57 -0.74 9.39 1.09
CA TYR A 57 0.00 10.29 0.21
C TYR A 57 1.21 9.63 -0.43
N ILE A 58 1.47 10.06 -1.66
CA ILE A 58 2.77 9.99 -2.31
C ILE A 58 3.12 11.42 -2.72
N ASP A 59 4.36 11.81 -2.46
CA ASP A 59 4.85 13.12 -2.88
C ASP A 59 4.80 13.25 -4.41
N PHE A 60 4.05 14.23 -4.90
CA PHE A 60 3.80 14.42 -6.32
C PHE A 60 5.11 14.62 -7.10
N GLU A 61 6.00 15.49 -6.62
CA GLU A 61 7.24 15.82 -7.34
C GLU A 61 8.19 14.63 -7.41
N SER A 62 8.30 13.87 -6.32
CA SER A 62 9.08 12.64 -6.26
C SER A 62 8.55 11.61 -7.25
N PHE A 63 7.22 11.48 -7.37
CA PHE A 63 6.59 10.53 -8.28
C PHE A 63 6.66 10.98 -9.75
N GLU A 64 6.56 12.28 -10.01
CA GLU A 64 6.63 12.86 -11.35
C GLU A 64 8.02 12.67 -11.96
N LYS A 65 9.07 12.90 -11.18
CA LYS A 65 10.48 12.80 -11.60
C LYS A 65 11.00 11.35 -11.60
N ALA A 66 10.23 10.41 -11.05
CA ALA A 66 10.63 9.02 -10.93
C ALA A 66 10.67 8.30 -12.28
N ASN A 67 11.71 7.49 -12.48
CA ASN A 67 11.68 6.44 -13.49
C ASN A 67 10.70 5.31 -13.09
N ASP A 68 10.51 4.34 -13.98
CA ASP A 68 9.55 3.26 -13.76
C ASP A 68 9.80 2.44 -12.47
N ASP A 69 11.05 2.21 -12.08
CA ASP A 69 11.40 1.44 -10.89
C ASP A 69 11.17 2.24 -9.62
N ILE A 70 11.56 3.52 -9.59
CA ILE A 70 11.33 4.42 -8.46
C ILE A 70 9.82 4.63 -8.27
N ALA A 71 9.06 4.85 -9.35
CA ALA A 71 7.61 5.03 -9.28
C ALA A 71 6.93 3.75 -8.76
N THR A 72 7.39 2.59 -9.19
CA THR A 72 6.94 1.29 -8.67
C THR A 72 7.23 1.18 -7.18
N ASN A 73 8.44 1.55 -6.74
CA ASN A 73 8.81 1.49 -5.32
C ASN A 73 7.96 2.44 -4.46
N LEU A 74 7.70 3.67 -4.91
CA LEU A 74 6.84 4.62 -4.20
C LEU A 74 5.41 4.07 -3.99
N LEU A 75 4.85 3.40 -5.02
CA LEU A 75 3.54 2.74 -4.90
C LEU A 75 3.58 1.58 -3.90
N VAL A 76 4.61 0.73 -3.99
CA VAL A 76 4.78 -0.41 -3.07
C VAL A 76 4.95 0.06 -1.63
N GLN A 77 5.72 1.13 -1.38
CA GLN A 77 5.83 1.73 -0.04
C GLN A 77 4.50 2.20 0.50
N ASN A 78 3.71 2.87 -0.34
CA ASN A 78 2.39 3.34 0.03
C ASN A 78 1.47 2.18 0.44
N ILE A 79 1.51 1.07 -0.31
CA ILE A 79 0.75 -0.16 0.00
C ILE A 79 1.25 -0.84 1.27
N LEU A 80 2.56 -0.98 1.46
CA LEU A 80 3.14 -1.57 2.68
C LEU A 80 2.76 -0.78 3.94
N ALA A 81 2.74 0.56 3.85
CA ALA A 81 2.28 1.41 4.95
C ALA A 81 0.80 1.14 5.31
N VAL A 82 -0.05 0.81 4.34
CA VAL A 82 -1.43 0.37 4.60
C VAL A 82 -1.45 -0.96 5.35
N VAL A 83 -0.71 -1.96 4.86
CA VAL A 83 -0.67 -3.30 5.49
C VAL A 83 -0.22 -3.20 6.95
N GLN A 84 0.84 -2.42 7.22
CA GLN A 84 1.35 -2.16 8.56
C GLN A 84 0.32 -1.48 9.46
N ASP A 85 -0.35 -0.43 8.97
CA ASP A 85 -1.37 0.26 9.77
C ASP A 85 -2.56 -0.64 10.08
N LEU A 86 -2.99 -1.44 9.11
CA LEU A 86 -4.11 -2.36 9.27
C LEU A 86 -3.78 -3.50 10.23
N GLY A 87 -2.56 -4.04 10.18
CA GLY A 87 -2.05 -5.04 11.13
C GLY A 87 -2.05 -4.55 12.57
N ARG A 88 -1.75 -3.27 12.80
CA ARG A 88 -1.85 -2.65 14.14
C ARG A 88 -3.30 -2.51 14.63
N LYS A 89 -4.26 -2.37 13.72
CA LYS A 89 -5.69 -2.16 14.04
C LYS A 89 -6.47 -3.46 14.18
N VAL A 90 -6.07 -4.51 13.49
CA VAL A 90 -6.80 -5.77 13.37
C VAL A 90 -5.86 -6.91 13.75
N SER A 91 -5.90 -7.34 15.01
CA SER A 91 -5.01 -8.38 15.54
C SER A 91 -5.13 -9.73 14.82
N SER A 92 -6.26 -10.01 14.19
CA SER A 92 -6.48 -11.24 13.41
C SER A 92 -5.98 -11.15 11.97
N PHE A 93 -5.39 -10.04 11.54
CA PHE A 93 -4.86 -9.85 10.19
C PHE A 93 -3.37 -10.16 10.17
N ASP A 94 -2.97 -11.13 9.35
CA ASP A 94 -1.59 -11.53 9.13
C ASP A 94 -0.87 -10.56 8.17
N ALA A 95 -0.63 -9.35 8.70
CA ALA A 95 0.09 -8.30 8.00
C ALA A 95 1.51 -8.75 7.63
N THR A 96 2.17 -9.51 8.49
CA THR A 96 3.56 -9.98 8.29
C THR A 96 3.70 -10.83 7.04
N SER A 97 2.83 -11.84 6.87
CA SER A 97 2.86 -12.69 5.68
C SER A 97 2.57 -11.89 4.41
N LEU A 98 1.53 -11.04 4.43
CA LEU A 98 1.19 -10.22 3.26
C LEU A 98 2.34 -9.27 2.88
N GLU A 99 2.97 -8.61 3.85
CA GLU A 99 4.13 -7.74 3.59
C GLU A 99 5.28 -8.49 2.93
N ASN A 100 5.61 -9.68 3.43
CA ASN A 100 6.70 -10.48 2.90
C ASN A 100 6.41 -10.92 1.46
N GLU A 101 5.18 -11.32 1.16
CA GLU A 101 4.77 -11.67 -0.20
C GLU A 101 4.79 -10.47 -1.14
N ILE A 102 4.32 -9.29 -0.71
CA ILE A 102 4.43 -8.05 -1.51
C ILE A 102 5.91 -7.76 -1.81
N LYS A 103 6.81 -7.85 -0.82
CA LYS A 103 8.25 -7.61 -1.01
C LYS A 103 8.86 -8.61 -2.00
N ASN A 104 8.43 -9.88 -1.97
CA ASN A 104 8.89 -10.90 -2.91
C ASN A 104 8.41 -10.66 -4.36
N LEU A 105 7.21 -10.09 -4.55
CA LEU A 105 6.72 -9.71 -5.88
C LEU A 105 7.44 -8.50 -6.47
N PHE A 106 7.99 -7.62 -5.61
CA PHE A 106 8.66 -6.39 -6.01
C PHE A 106 10.08 -6.30 -5.39
N PRO A 107 11.01 -7.16 -5.82
CA PRO A 107 12.35 -7.28 -5.21
C PRO A 107 13.23 -6.03 -5.34
N LEU A 108 12.88 -5.10 -6.24
CA LEU A 108 13.52 -3.78 -6.37
C LEU A 108 13.43 -2.93 -5.08
N TYR A 109 12.57 -3.32 -4.12
CA TYR A 109 12.53 -2.76 -2.77
C TYR A 109 13.83 -2.98 -1.96
N ILE A 110 14.58 -4.05 -2.24
CA ILE A 110 15.74 -4.43 -1.42
C ILE A 110 17.01 -3.67 -1.86
N SER A 111 17.10 -3.21 -3.10
CA SER A 111 18.34 -2.63 -3.65
C SER A 111 18.58 -1.15 -3.33
N HIS A 112 17.63 -0.43 -2.72
CA HIS A 112 17.74 1.01 -2.46
C HIS A 112 17.81 1.40 -0.97
N ASN A 113 17.79 0.43 -0.05
CA ASN A 113 17.94 0.67 1.39
C ASN A 113 19.34 0.32 1.92
N VAL A 114 20.35 0.26 1.04
CA VAL A 114 21.76 0.13 1.42
C VAL A 114 22.44 1.47 1.23
N HIS A 115 22.20 2.40 2.16
CA HIS A 115 23.05 3.57 2.40
C HIS A 115 23.06 3.90 3.89
#